data_AF-A0A355FWJ9-F1
#
_entry.id   AF-A0A355FWJ9-F1
#
_cell.length_a   1.000
_cell.length_b   1.000
_cell.length_c   1.000
_cell.angle_alpha   90.00
_cell.angle_beta   90.00
_cell.angle_gamma   90.00
#
_symmetry.space_group_name_H-M   'P 1'
#
loop_
_entity.id
_entity.type
_entity.pdbx_description
1 polymer ?
#
loop_
_entity_poly.entity_id
_entity_poly.type
_entity_poly.pdbx_seq_one_letter_code
_entity_poly.pdbx_strand_id
1 'polypeptide(L)'
;MKHIFTLSFLFVVFGLHAQERYLDEVFDEVTITEDVEYASNITVITALQGLPPMAMSQFMDVYEPAGDTLDSRPLVLVFHTGNFLPQYVNGSALGTRKDSSIVELCNRFARMGYVTASVDYRLGWNPLAGTQVERTYQLINAAYRGVQDARTAVRYFRMNAAEMDNEFGIDPEKIAMFGDGTGGYVTLASATLQDYNDIILDNAGEPITSFWYDPGDGSYIPMVIEAINGDPEAKQDGFAPDGTQLCVAHYPDYSSEFNFQMNTGGAMGSAEWLDSGDVPMVSFHSPHDQFAPYTTGVVVVPTTNEPVIEATGAYDFHTLINAMDAPNNNDVFQSLNLSDDLSLAANALNDGMDGLYPVLNNYVDGAPSEPFDSSPWQWWDVAVTQAVDSANGSNIAGNGLMMNPTMGVEEAMPWLDIIQGYTAPRMAASLGLTESASGVTEAVIADTFTVFPNPTSGLTTIAFTEPAPFCSLYTLDGRIVRQWPLVGVQGQFSVDLSNLSTGTYIVQIGSESQLISIAR
;
A
#
# COMPACT_ATOMS: atom_id res chain seq x y z
N MET A 1 -39.57 12.58 -61.58
CA MET A 1 -39.41 12.02 -60.22
C MET A 1 -38.11 12.56 -59.65
N LYS A 2 -38.19 13.46 -58.67
CA LYS A 2 -37.05 13.98 -57.92
C LYS A 2 -36.98 13.17 -56.62
N HIS A 3 -35.92 12.40 -56.43
CA HIS A 3 -35.66 11.75 -55.14
C HIS A 3 -34.67 12.60 -54.38
N ILE A 4 -35.15 13.17 -53.27
CA ILE A 4 -34.35 13.85 -52.25
C ILE A 4 -33.72 12.76 -51.40
N PHE A 5 -32.39 12.71 -51.35
CA PHE A 5 -31.67 11.92 -50.35
C PHE A 5 -31.58 12.75 -49.08
N THR A 6 -32.29 12.32 -48.04
CA THR A 6 -32.10 12.83 -46.68
C THR A 6 -30.94 12.06 -46.05
N LEU A 7 -29.83 12.75 -45.79
CA LEU A 7 -28.68 12.22 -45.05
C LEU A 7 -29.00 12.35 -43.55
N SER A 8 -29.36 11.25 -42.90
CA SER A 8 -29.48 11.20 -41.44
C SER A 8 -28.10 10.91 -40.85
N PHE A 9 -27.53 11.88 -40.14
CA PHE A 9 -26.37 11.68 -39.27
C PHE A 9 -26.82 10.84 -38.07
N LEU A 10 -26.33 9.60 -37.97
CA LEU A 10 -26.44 8.79 -36.75
C LEU A 10 -25.29 9.18 -35.82
N PHE A 11 -25.61 9.83 -34.70
CA PHE A 11 -24.70 9.98 -33.58
C PHE A 11 -24.55 8.61 -32.90
N VAL A 12 -23.35 8.04 -32.95
CA VAL A 12 -22.95 6.93 -32.07
C VAL A 12 -22.53 7.56 -30.75
N VAL A 13 -23.31 7.35 -29.70
CA VAL A 13 -22.89 7.65 -28.33
C VAL A 13 -22.09 6.44 -27.87
N PHE A 14 -20.76 6.57 -27.85
CA PHE A 14 -19.92 5.66 -27.08
C PHE A 14 -20.17 5.97 -25.60
N GLY A 15 -20.49 4.96 -24.80
CA GLY A 15 -20.33 5.06 -23.36
C GLY A 15 -18.83 5.17 -23.10
N LEU A 16 -18.33 6.40 -23.00
CA LEU A 16 -17.02 6.67 -22.41
C LEU A 16 -17.18 6.38 -20.92
N HIS A 17 -16.58 5.30 -20.41
CA HIS A 17 -16.11 5.37 -19.03
C HIS A 17 -15.05 6.46 -19.04
N ALA A 18 -15.38 7.62 -18.47
CA ALA A 18 -14.39 8.65 -18.25
C ALA A 18 -13.45 8.09 -17.17
N GLN A 19 -12.21 7.82 -17.54
CA GLN A 19 -11.19 7.52 -16.53
C GLN A 19 -11.12 8.70 -15.56
N GLU A 20 -11.20 8.42 -14.27
CA GLU A 20 -11.16 9.43 -13.24
C GLU A 20 -9.75 9.57 -12.71
N ARG A 21 -9.17 10.76 -12.89
CA ARG A 21 -7.86 11.08 -12.32
C ARG A 21 -7.86 10.78 -10.82
N TYR A 22 -6.76 10.25 -10.32
CA TYR A 22 -6.55 9.80 -8.93
C TYR A 22 -7.22 8.47 -8.55
N LEU A 23 -8.09 7.94 -9.41
CA LEU A 23 -8.70 6.60 -9.26
C LEU A 23 -8.24 5.63 -10.35
N ASP A 24 -8.06 6.12 -11.58
CA ASP A 24 -7.61 5.35 -12.74
C ASP A 24 -6.26 5.85 -13.26
N GLU A 25 -5.51 4.99 -13.95
CA GLU A 25 -4.34 5.41 -14.72
C GLU A 25 -4.78 6.20 -15.96
N VAL A 26 -4.46 7.51 -15.98
CA VAL A 26 -4.84 8.47 -17.03
C VAL A 26 -3.64 9.02 -17.81
N PHE A 27 -2.42 8.66 -17.38
CA PHE A 27 -1.16 8.99 -18.06
C PHE A 27 -0.45 7.70 -18.49
N ASP A 28 0.11 7.70 -19.70
CA ASP A 28 0.83 6.53 -20.24
C ASP A 28 2.31 6.48 -19.81
N GLU A 29 2.90 7.63 -19.49
CA GLU A 29 4.33 7.80 -19.26
C GLU A 29 4.61 8.54 -17.94
N VAL A 30 5.76 8.23 -17.33
CA VAL A 30 6.24 8.81 -16.07
C VAL A 30 7.63 9.40 -16.28
N THR A 31 7.86 10.61 -15.79
CA THR A 31 9.18 11.24 -15.71
C THR A 31 9.77 10.98 -14.33
N ILE A 32 11.04 10.60 -14.27
CA ILE A 32 11.72 10.27 -13.02
C ILE A 32 12.90 11.23 -12.83
N THR A 33 12.93 11.89 -11.67
CA THR A 33 14.08 12.64 -11.17
C THR A 33 14.76 11.80 -10.09
N GLU A 34 15.88 11.19 -10.44
CA GLU A 34 16.63 10.31 -9.53
C GLU A 34 17.56 11.09 -8.60
N ASP A 35 17.88 10.47 -7.46
CA ASP A 35 18.89 10.94 -6.50
C ASP A 35 18.66 12.37 -5.99
N VAL A 36 17.40 12.73 -5.74
CA VAL A 36 17.03 13.99 -5.07
C VAL A 36 17.45 13.89 -3.60
N GLU A 37 18.43 14.70 -3.20
CA GLU A 37 18.83 14.81 -1.79
C GLU A 37 17.78 15.61 -1.02
N TYR A 38 17.12 14.97 -0.04
CA TYR A 38 16.09 15.62 0.77
C TYR A 38 16.57 15.99 2.19
N ALA A 39 17.68 15.43 2.66
CA ALA A 39 18.26 15.70 3.97
C ALA A 39 19.71 15.19 4.07
N SER A 40 20.44 15.61 5.11
CA SER A 40 21.73 15.03 5.50
C SER A 40 21.80 14.83 7.01
N ASN A 41 21.74 13.58 7.46
CA ASN A 41 21.59 13.24 8.88
C ASN A 41 22.64 12.22 9.34
N ILE A 42 22.64 11.85 10.62
CA ILE A 42 23.66 10.96 11.18
C ILE A 42 23.26 9.50 11.03
N THR A 43 24.06 8.72 10.31
CA THR A 43 23.95 7.26 10.26
C THR A 43 24.72 6.60 11.40
N VAL A 44 24.17 5.50 11.91
CA VAL A 44 24.79 4.66 12.94
C VAL A 44 25.17 3.27 12.42
N ILE A 45 24.88 2.96 11.14
CA ILE A 45 25.22 1.65 10.55
C ILE A 45 26.73 1.36 10.57
N THR A 46 27.55 2.43 10.60
CA THR A 46 29.01 2.37 10.74
C THR A 46 29.46 1.67 12.02
N ALA A 47 28.63 1.65 13.06
CA ALA A 47 28.90 0.92 14.29
C ALA A 47 29.05 -0.59 14.07
N LEU A 48 28.40 -1.17 13.04
CA LEU A 48 28.60 -2.57 12.65
C LEU A 48 30.03 -2.87 12.20
N GLN A 49 30.78 -1.84 11.82
CA GLN A 49 32.20 -1.92 11.42
C GLN A 49 33.14 -1.37 12.51
N GLY A 50 32.62 -1.09 13.71
CA GLY A 50 33.40 -0.50 14.82
C GLY A 50 33.79 0.96 14.59
N LEU A 51 33.09 1.67 13.70
CA LEU A 51 33.30 3.08 13.41
C LEU A 51 32.24 3.95 14.12
N PRO A 52 32.56 5.21 14.45
CA PRO A 52 31.59 6.12 15.07
C PRO A 52 30.44 6.48 14.11
N PRO A 53 29.31 6.99 14.63
CA PRO A 53 28.27 7.61 13.81
C PRO A 53 28.85 8.73 12.93
N MET A 54 28.27 8.92 11.73
CA MET A 54 28.75 9.95 10.80
C MET A 54 27.62 10.51 9.93
N ALA A 55 27.83 11.69 9.36
CA ALA A 55 26.88 12.30 8.44
C ALA A 55 26.71 11.47 7.16
N MET A 56 25.47 11.40 6.67
CA MET A 56 25.03 10.68 5.48
C MET A 56 23.92 11.49 4.81
N SER A 57 24.09 11.79 3.52
CA SER A 57 23.02 12.32 2.68
C SER A 57 21.94 11.28 2.46
N GLN A 58 20.69 11.73 2.46
CA GLN A 58 19.50 10.91 2.27
C GLN A 58 18.83 11.31 0.97
N PHE A 59 18.45 10.30 0.19
CA PHE A 59 18.00 10.47 -1.19
C PHE A 59 16.60 9.91 -1.39
N MET A 60 15.94 10.41 -2.42
CA MET A 60 14.71 9.85 -2.94
C MET A 60 14.71 9.94 -4.46
N ASP A 61 13.85 9.15 -5.09
CA ASP A 61 13.55 9.28 -6.51
C ASP A 61 12.11 9.76 -6.67
N VAL A 62 11.91 10.85 -7.43
CA VAL A 62 10.61 11.49 -7.61
C VAL A 62 10.06 11.13 -8.98
N TYR A 63 8.81 10.67 -9.02
CA TYR A 63 8.09 10.21 -10.19
C TYR A 63 6.91 11.15 -10.43
N GLU A 64 6.82 11.68 -11.64
CA GLU A 64 5.78 12.63 -12.05
C GLU A 64 5.09 12.15 -13.34
N PRO A 65 3.76 12.32 -13.48
CA PRO A 65 3.06 12.03 -14.72
C PRO A 65 3.60 12.89 -15.87
N ALA A 66 4.05 12.24 -16.96
CA ALA A 66 4.57 12.96 -18.12
C ALA A 66 3.43 13.66 -18.88
N GLY A 67 3.65 14.92 -19.24
CA GLY A 67 2.68 15.73 -19.99
C GLY A 67 1.49 16.23 -19.15
N ASP A 68 1.52 16.02 -17.84
CA ASP A 68 0.56 16.62 -16.93
C ASP A 68 0.70 18.15 -16.91
N THR A 69 -0.44 18.81 -16.79
CA THR A 69 -0.52 20.28 -16.83
C THR A 69 -0.93 20.89 -15.50
N LEU A 70 -1.27 20.06 -14.50
CA LEU A 70 -1.46 20.53 -13.14
C LEU A 70 -0.11 20.76 -12.47
N ASP A 71 -0.04 21.85 -11.70
CA ASP A 71 1.12 22.32 -10.94
C ASP A 71 0.91 22.20 -9.41
N SER A 72 -0.21 21.59 -9.00
CA SER A 72 -0.58 21.34 -7.61
C SER A 72 -1.22 19.95 -7.50
N ARG A 73 -0.40 18.94 -7.25
CA ARG A 73 -0.78 17.51 -7.29
C ARG A 73 -0.55 16.83 -5.94
N PRO A 74 -1.42 15.92 -5.49
CA PRO A 74 -1.20 15.20 -4.25
C PRO A 74 0.08 14.35 -4.33
N LEU A 75 0.76 14.22 -3.20
CA LEU A 75 2.03 13.53 -3.04
C LEU A 75 1.85 12.19 -2.34
N VAL A 76 2.48 11.13 -2.84
CA VAL A 76 2.59 9.83 -2.15
C VAL A 76 4.07 9.53 -1.87
N LEU A 77 4.43 9.46 -0.60
CA LEU A 77 5.77 9.05 -0.15
C LEU A 77 5.78 7.53 0.06
N VAL A 78 6.70 6.82 -0.60
CA VAL A 78 6.78 5.35 -0.58
C VAL A 78 8.09 4.92 0.09
N PHE A 79 7.98 4.10 1.13
CA PHE A 79 9.10 3.65 1.96
C PHE A 79 9.31 2.15 1.79
N HIS A 80 10.54 1.77 1.46
CA HIS A 80 10.93 0.40 1.15
C HIS A 80 11.10 -0.50 2.39
N THR A 81 11.12 -1.81 2.18
CA THR A 81 11.42 -2.81 3.23
C THR A 81 12.91 -2.83 3.58
N GLY A 82 13.38 -3.77 4.40
CA GLY A 82 14.81 -4.04 4.53
C GLY A 82 15.34 -4.20 5.95
N ASN A 83 14.46 -4.32 6.95
CA ASN A 83 14.80 -4.58 8.35
C ASN A 83 15.79 -3.58 8.92
N PHE A 84 15.71 -2.30 8.51
CA PHE A 84 16.63 -1.22 8.86
C PHE A 84 18.12 -1.57 8.66
N LEU A 85 18.42 -2.44 7.70
CA LEU A 85 19.78 -2.88 7.37
C LEU A 85 20.00 -2.71 5.87
N PRO A 86 21.25 -2.45 5.42
CA PRO A 86 21.54 -2.39 4.00
C PRO A 86 21.10 -3.65 3.27
N GLN A 87 20.67 -3.51 2.02
CA GLN A 87 20.37 -4.63 1.13
C GLN A 87 21.48 -5.68 1.19
N TYR A 88 21.09 -6.95 1.19
CA TYR A 88 21.94 -8.14 1.39
C TYR A 88 22.49 -8.32 2.81
N VAL A 89 22.85 -7.26 3.54
CA VAL A 89 23.18 -7.35 4.98
C VAL A 89 21.94 -7.71 5.79
N ASN A 90 20.77 -7.24 5.34
CA ASN A 90 19.46 -7.59 5.87
C ASN A 90 19.01 -9.03 5.55
N GLY A 91 19.83 -9.83 4.85
CA GLY A 91 19.50 -11.20 4.47
C GLY A 91 18.49 -11.32 3.32
N SER A 92 18.17 -10.21 2.64
CA SER A 92 17.22 -10.13 1.52
C SER A 92 17.87 -9.54 0.26
N ALA A 93 17.28 -9.86 -0.89
CA ALA A 93 17.59 -9.23 -2.16
C ALA A 93 16.94 -7.84 -2.32
N LEU A 94 16.12 -7.45 -1.36
CA LEU A 94 15.37 -6.19 -1.32
C LEU A 94 15.89 -5.35 -0.15
N GLY A 95 15.53 -4.08 -0.12
CA GLY A 95 15.84 -3.17 0.97
C GLY A 95 16.28 -1.80 0.51
N THR A 96 15.77 -1.32 -0.63
CA THR A 96 16.19 -0.05 -1.24
C THR A 96 15.03 0.69 -1.87
N ARG A 97 15.13 2.01 -2.04
CA ARG A 97 14.20 2.80 -2.87
C ARG A 97 14.06 2.34 -4.33
N LYS A 98 14.97 1.47 -4.80
CA LYS A 98 14.98 0.90 -6.15
C LYS A 98 14.39 -0.51 -6.23
N ASP A 99 13.83 -1.02 -5.13
CA ASP A 99 13.18 -2.32 -5.11
C ASP A 99 12.03 -2.36 -6.13
N SER A 100 11.89 -3.48 -6.84
CA SER A 100 11.03 -3.54 -8.03
C SER A 100 9.56 -3.20 -7.74
N SER A 101 9.03 -3.66 -6.61
CA SER A 101 7.67 -3.36 -6.15
C SER A 101 7.48 -1.87 -5.84
N ILE A 102 8.49 -1.24 -5.24
CA ILE A 102 8.48 0.18 -4.88
C ILE A 102 8.49 1.05 -6.13
N VAL A 103 9.35 0.73 -7.09
CA VAL A 103 9.43 1.42 -8.38
C VAL A 103 8.10 1.29 -9.13
N GLU A 104 7.50 0.10 -9.15
CA GLU A 104 6.23 -0.13 -9.84
C GLU A 104 5.07 0.61 -9.17
N LEU A 105 4.97 0.59 -7.84
CA LEU A 105 3.96 1.35 -7.08
C LEU A 105 4.07 2.86 -7.35
N CYS A 106 5.29 3.41 -7.33
CA CYS A 106 5.53 4.81 -7.66
C CYS A 106 5.05 5.14 -9.09
N ASN A 107 5.42 4.30 -10.06
CA ASN A 107 4.97 4.50 -11.44
C ASN A 107 3.44 4.42 -11.59
N ARG A 108 2.80 3.46 -10.94
CA ARG A 108 1.34 3.26 -10.94
C ARG A 108 0.58 4.48 -10.42
N PHE A 109 0.94 4.95 -9.22
CA PHE A 109 0.31 6.14 -8.66
C PHE A 109 0.69 7.41 -9.45
N ALA A 110 1.90 7.52 -9.99
CA ALA A 110 2.25 8.62 -10.89
C ALA A 110 1.35 8.63 -12.15
N ARG A 111 1.09 7.46 -12.76
CA ARG A 111 0.15 7.33 -13.90
C ARG A 111 -1.30 7.66 -13.57
N MET A 112 -1.70 7.61 -12.29
CA MET A 112 -3.00 8.09 -11.82
C MET A 112 -3.05 9.61 -11.61
N GLY A 113 -1.92 10.32 -11.75
CA GLY A 113 -1.83 11.77 -11.66
C GLY A 113 -1.31 12.30 -10.33
N TYR A 114 -0.83 11.44 -9.43
CA TYR A 114 -0.10 11.80 -8.22
C TYR A 114 1.35 12.14 -8.54
N VAL A 115 2.02 12.90 -7.68
CA VAL A 115 3.49 12.87 -7.60
C VAL A 115 3.84 11.80 -6.58
N THR A 116 4.82 10.95 -6.86
CA THR A 116 5.28 9.96 -5.88
C THR A 116 6.77 10.04 -5.65
N ALA A 117 7.22 9.81 -4.42
CA ALA A 117 8.63 9.75 -4.10
C ALA A 117 8.98 8.42 -3.44
N SER A 118 9.95 7.70 -3.98
CA SER A 118 10.54 6.53 -3.33
C SER A 118 11.67 6.99 -2.43
N VAL A 119 11.50 6.87 -1.10
CA VAL A 119 12.31 7.56 -0.09
C VAL A 119 13.22 6.57 0.65
N ASP A 120 14.54 6.84 0.66
CA ASP A 120 15.46 6.16 1.58
C ASP A 120 15.42 6.81 2.97
N TYR A 121 15.65 6.00 4.00
CA TYR A 121 15.72 6.41 5.39
C TYR A 121 16.94 5.81 6.10
N ARG A 122 17.35 6.37 7.24
CA ARG A 122 18.53 5.92 7.99
C ARG A 122 18.34 4.47 8.46
N LEU A 123 19.34 3.68 8.12
CA LEU A 123 19.48 2.28 8.53
C LEU A 123 20.43 2.19 9.74
N GLY A 124 20.36 1.08 10.48
CA GLY A 124 21.41 0.68 11.41
C GLY A 124 20.91 0.16 12.75
N TRP A 125 21.19 -1.12 13.01
CA TRP A 125 21.10 -1.78 14.30
C TRP A 125 21.87 -3.11 14.23
N ASN A 126 22.18 -3.75 15.35
CA ASN A 126 22.90 -5.03 15.39
C ASN A 126 21.95 -6.20 15.71
N PRO A 127 21.53 -7.01 14.72
CA PRO A 127 20.72 -8.20 14.96
C PRO A 127 21.46 -9.32 15.69
N LEU A 128 22.79 -9.24 15.80
CA LEU A 128 23.65 -10.22 16.47
C LEU A 128 24.01 -9.82 17.91
N ALA A 129 23.37 -8.78 18.47
CA ALA A 129 23.60 -8.40 19.86
C ALA A 129 23.24 -9.56 20.81
N GLY A 130 24.05 -9.71 21.87
CA GLY A 130 24.06 -10.92 22.70
C GLY A 130 22.84 -11.11 23.58
N THR A 131 22.02 -10.07 23.74
CA THR A 131 20.77 -10.11 24.51
C THR A 131 19.59 -9.58 23.70
N GLN A 132 18.39 -10.07 24.00
CA GLN A 132 17.15 -9.57 23.40
C GLN A 132 16.93 -8.09 23.70
N VAL A 133 17.27 -7.63 24.91
CA VAL A 133 17.13 -6.23 25.33
C VAL A 133 18.00 -5.31 24.44
N GLU A 134 19.26 -5.67 24.20
CA GLU A 134 20.14 -4.89 23.32
C GLU A 134 19.64 -4.85 21.88
N ARG A 135 19.14 -5.97 21.35
CA ARG A 135 18.52 -6.01 20.00
C ARG A 135 17.29 -5.11 19.92
N THR A 136 16.43 -5.18 20.93
CA THR A 136 15.19 -4.40 21.02
C THR A 136 15.50 -2.91 21.08
N TYR A 137 16.39 -2.49 21.98
CA TYR A 137 16.85 -1.11 22.09
C TYR A 137 17.32 -0.57 20.73
N GLN A 138 18.19 -1.32 20.04
CA GLN A 138 18.75 -0.86 18.77
C GLN A 138 17.73 -0.86 17.62
N LEU A 139 16.81 -1.83 17.57
CA LEU A 139 15.76 -1.88 16.56
C LEU A 139 14.74 -0.74 16.74
N ILE A 140 14.28 -0.48 17.97
CA ILE A 140 13.40 0.66 18.27
C ILE A 140 14.07 1.97 17.83
N ASN A 141 15.35 2.15 18.16
CA ASN A 141 16.10 3.33 17.74
C ASN A 141 16.22 3.44 16.21
N ALA A 142 16.26 2.32 15.48
CA ALA A 142 16.26 2.32 14.02
C ALA A 142 14.90 2.73 13.45
N ALA A 143 13.81 2.20 13.99
CA ALA A 143 12.45 2.62 13.64
C ALA A 143 12.23 4.10 13.93
N TYR A 144 12.69 4.60 15.08
CA TYR A 144 12.61 6.00 15.47
C TYR A 144 13.29 6.93 14.47
N ARG A 145 14.50 6.58 14.01
CA ARG A 145 15.18 7.32 12.94
C ARG A 145 14.39 7.29 11.63
N GLY A 146 13.77 6.16 11.29
CA GLY A 146 12.88 6.04 10.14
C GLY A 146 11.70 7.03 10.21
N VAL A 147 11.05 7.16 11.37
CA VAL A 147 9.96 8.13 11.59
C VAL A 147 10.45 9.57 11.39
N GLN A 148 11.58 9.92 12.01
CA GLN A 148 12.22 11.22 11.84
C GLN A 148 12.48 11.56 10.37
N ASP A 149 12.94 10.57 9.61
CA ASP A 149 13.31 10.73 8.21
C ASP A 149 12.08 10.83 7.30
N ALA A 150 11.05 10.02 7.55
CA ALA A 150 9.77 10.11 6.85
C ALA A 150 9.12 11.48 7.03
N ARG A 151 9.12 12.00 8.27
CA ARG A 151 8.63 13.35 8.60
C ARG A 151 9.49 14.44 7.97
N THR A 152 10.81 14.24 7.92
CA THR A 152 11.72 15.15 7.22
C THR A 152 11.42 15.22 5.73
N ALA A 153 11.11 14.09 5.08
CA ALA A 153 10.72 14.06 3.67
C ALA A 153 9.44 14.88 3.41
N VAL A 154 8.41 14.76 4.26
CA VAL A 154 7.20 15.60 4.19
C VAL A 154 7.57 17.09 4.24
N ARG A 155 8.40 17.47 5.22
CA ARG A 155 8.83 18.87 5.38
C ARG A 155 9.68 19.36 4.23
N TYR A 156 10.51 18.51 3.63
CA TYR A 156 11.29 18.84 2.44
C TYR A 156 10.36 19.27 1.29
N PHE A 157 9.30 18.50 1.00
CA PHE A 157 8.37 18.85 -0.08
C PHE A 157 7.60 20.14 0.23
N ARG A 158 7.19 20.37 1.49
CA ARG A 158 6.56 21.63 1.88
C ARG A 158 7.49 22.83 1.76
N MET A 159 8.75 22.66 2.17
CA MET A 159 9.79 23.68 2.01
C MET A 159 10.06 23.96 0.53
N ASN A 160 10.19 22.91 -0.29
CA ASN A 160 10.39 23.05 -1.73
C ASN A 160 9.20 23.80 -2.39
N ALA A 161 7.96 23.46 -2.01
CA ALA A 161 6.76 24.15 -2.48
C ALA A 161 6.73 25.64 -2.10
N ALA A 162 7.21 25.99 -0.89
CA ALA A 162 7.19 27.36 -0.39
C ALA A 162 8.38 28.22 -0.84
N GLU A 163 9.57 27.63 -1.01
CA GLU A 163 10.83 28.36 -1.17
C GLU A 163 11.58 28.07 -2.48
N MET A 164 11.21 27.00 -3.19
CA MET A 164 11.92 26.52 -4.39
C MET A 164 11.00 26.46 -5.62
N ASP A 165 10.06 27.40 -5.71
CA ASP A 165 9.10 27.52 -6.82
C ASP A 165 8.25 26.26 -7.06
N ASN A 166 8.08 25.40 -6.04
CA ASN A 166 7.38 24.12 -6.13
C ASN A 166 7.87 23.27 -7.31
N GLU A 167 9.16 22.94 -7.28
CA GLU A 167 9.89 22.22 -8.33
C GLU A 167 9.16 20.95 -8.81
N PHE A 168 8.49 20.26 -7.90
CA PHE A 168 7.77 19.01 -8.16
C PHE A 168 6.26 19.21 -8.38
N GLY A 169 5.75 20.45 -8.39
CA GLY A 169 4.33 20.77 -8.61
C GLY A 169 3.38 20.01 -7.69
N ILE A 170 3.71 19.91 -6.39
CA ILE A 170 2.90 19.21 -5.38
C ILE A 170 1.92 20.15 -4.68
N ASP A 171 0.84 19.59 -4.14
CA ASP A 171 -0.06 20.24 -3.19
C ASP A 171 0.44 19.91 -1.76
N PRO A 172 0.98 20.89 -1.01
CA PRO A 172 1.58 20.64 0.30
C PRO A 172 0.57 20.22 1.39
N GLU A 173 -0.73 20.33 1.10
CA GLU A 173 -1.81 19.95 2.02
C GLU A 173 -2.37 18.55 1.74
N LYS A 174 -1.89 17.86 0.71
CA LYS A 174 -2.37 16.54 0.30
C LYS A 174 -1.22 15.55 0.15
N ILE A 175 -0.85 14.92 1.27
CA ILE A 175 0.30 14.02 1.36
C ILE A 175 -0.16 12.68 1.92
N ALA A 176 0.23 11.59 1.28
CA ALA A 176 0.01 10.22 1.73
C ALA A 176 1.36 9.52 1.95
N MET A 177 1.36 8.50 2.82
CA MET A 177 2.51 7.64 3.04
C MET A 177 2.16 6.17 2.77
N PHE A 178 3.03 5.47 2.06
CA PHE A 178 2.96 4.05 1.77
C PHE A 178 4.22 3.37 2.31
N GLY A 179 4.08 2.29 3.08
CA GLY A 179 5.21 1.52 3.59
C GLY A 179 5.17 0.05 3.19
N ASP A 180 6.27 -0.49 2.64
CA ASP A 180 6.43 -1.92 2.37
C ASP A 180 7.31 -2.59 3.44
N GLY A 181 6.82 -3.66 4.06
CA GLY A 181 7.49 -4.39 5.13
C GLY A 181 7.99 -3.47 6.24
N THR A 182 9.30 -3.25 6.31
CA THR A 182 9.92 -2.29 7.24
C THR A 182 9.41 -0.86 7.08
N GLY A 183 9.14 -0.42 5.84
CA GLY A 183 8.50 0.86 5.58
C GLY A 183 7.11 0.94 6.24
N GLY A 184 6.40 -0.18 6.40
CA GLY A 184 5.12 -0.23 7.10
C GLY A 184 5.23 0.16 8.57
N TYR A 185 6.29 -0.28 9.28
CA TYR A 185 6.56 0.17 10.65
C TYR A 185 6.82 1.68 10.70
N VAL A 186 7.55 2.21 9.72
CA VAL A 186 7.87 3.64 9.64
C VAL A 186 6.62 4.47 9.40
N THR A 187 5.76 4.10 8.45
CA THR A 187 4.56 4.88 8.12
C THR A 187 3.48 4.75 9.19
N LEU A 188 3.29 3.57 9.78
CA LEU A 188 2.39 3.39 10.93
C LEU A 188 2.85 4.21 12.13
N ALA A 189 4.12 4.13 12.51
CA ALA A 189 4.63 4.93 13.63
C ALA A 189 4.61 6.43 13.33
N SER A 190 4.81 6.84 12.07
CA SER A 190 4.68 8.24 11.67
C SER A 190 3.24 8.75 11.77
N ALA A 191 2.26 7.88 11.54
CA ALA A 191 0.83 8.18 11.62
C ALA A 191 0.32 8.32 13.06
N THR A 192 0.93 7.62 14.02
CA THR A 192 0.41 7.49 15.37
C THR A 192 1.23 8.20 16.46
N LEU A 193 2.52 8.46 16.25
CA LEU A 193 3.36 9.09 17.28
C LEU A 193 3.27 10.63 17.24
N GLN A 194 2.32 11.26 17.91
CA GLN A 194 2.15 12.71 17.85
C GLN A 194 3.24 13.46 18.65
N ASP A 195 3.60 12.94 19.83
CA ASP A 195 4.71 13.45 20.62
C ASP A 195 5.60 12.36 21.23
N TYR A 196 6.69 12.76 21.90
CA TYR A 196 7.65 11.83 22.46
C TYR A 196 7.04 10.90 23.53
N ASN A 197 6.05 11.38 24.30
CA ASN A 197 5.43 10.59 25.36
C ASN A 197 4.63 9.42 24.80
N ASP A 198 4.02 9.55 23.62
CA ASP A 198 3.27 8.45 22.98
C ASP A 198 4.15 7.22 22.77
N ILE A 199 5.47 7.41 22.60
CA ILE A 199 6.42 6.30 22.44
C ILE A 199 6.51 5.45 23.72
N ILE A 200 6.42 6.08 24.89
CA ILE A 200 6.85 5.49 26.16
C ILE A 200 5.74 5.42 27.21
N LEU A 201 4.63 6.15 27.05
CA LEU A 201 3.49 6.20 27.94
C LEU A 201 2.21 5.83 27.19
N ASP A 202 1.31 5.14 27.87
CA ASP A 202 -0.04 4.88 27.39
C ASP A 202 -0.94 6.12 27.58
N ASN A 203 -2.19 5.99 27.14
CA ASN A 203 -3.20 7.04 27.25
C ASN A 203 -3.59 7.41 28.70
N ALA A 204 -3.21 6.61 29.70
CA ALA A 204 -3.35 6.93 31.13
C ALA A 204 -2.09 7.60 31.72
N GLY A 205 -1.02 7.75 30.94
CA GLY A 205 0.27 8.26 31.37
C GLY A 205 1.14 7.21 32.07
N GLU A 206 0.80 5.93 31.96
CA GLU A 206 1.56 4.82 32.54
C GLU A 206 2.57 4.25 31.53
N PRO A 207 3.72 3.71 31.96
CA PRO A 207 4.75 3.23 31.04
C PRO A 207 4.31 2.08 30.11
N ILE A 208 4.52 2.23 28.80
CA ILE A 208 4.42 1.13 27.83
C ILE A 208 5.67 0.26 27.97
N THR A 209 5.58 -0.78 28.80
CA THR A 209 6.74 -1.57 29.28
C THR A 209 7.68 -2.11 28.19
N SER A 210 7.21 -2.37 26.96
CA SER A 210 8.03 -2.80 25.83
C SER A 210 9.02 -1.73 25.33
N PHE A 211 8.75 -0.45 25.62
CA PHE A 211 9.57 0.70 25.25
C PHE A 211 10.46 1.19 26.39
N TRP A 212 10.67 0.36 27.40
CA TRP A 212 11.57 0.61 28.52
C TRP A 212 12.40 -0.63 28.85
N TYR A 213 13.61 -0.42 29.39
CA TYR A 213 14.45 -1.52 29.84
C TYR A 213 14.99 -1.30 31.26
N ASP A 214 15.19 -2.41 31.98
CA ASP A 214 15.88 -2.46 33.27
C ASP A 214 17.34 -2.88 33.02
N PRO A 215 18.34 -2.01 33.30
CA PRO A 215 19.76 -2.35 33.15
C PRO A 215 20.29 -3.27 34.27
N GLY A 216 19.45 -3.71 35.21
CA GLY A 216 19.78 -4.63 36.29
C GLY A 216 20.20 -3.94 37.60
N ASP A 217 20.01 -2.62 37.71
CA ASP A 217 20.28 -1.83 38.92
C ASP A 217 19.00 -1.31 39.59
N GLY A 218 17.82 -1.72 39.09
CA GLY A 218 16.52 -1.29 39.57
C GLY A 218 16.06 0.05 39.01
N SER A 219 16.81 0.66 38.09
CA SER A 219 16.32 1.74 37.25
C SER A 219 15.48 1.22 36.08
N TYR A 220 14.69 2.10 35.47
CA TYR A 220 13.92 1.80 34.29
C TYR A 220 14.14 2.93 33.31
N ILE A 221 14.69 2.61 32.14
CA ILE A 221 15.20 3.59 31.18
C ILE A 221 14.39 3.48 29.89
N PRO A 222 13.86 4.59 29.35
CA PRO A 222 13.23 4.60 28.03
C PRO A 222 14.17 4.08 26.95
N MET A 223 13.64 3.30 26.01
CA MET A 223 14.40 2.81 24.86
C MET A 223 14.81 3.94 23.90
N VAL A 224 14.05 5.04 23.90
CA VAL A 224 14.35 6.28 23.17
C VAL A 224 14.34 7.43 24.17
N ILE A 225 15.32 8.32 24.10
CA ILE A 225 15.44 9.50 24.95
C ILE A 225 15.54 10.73 24.05
N GLU A 226 14.53 11.60 24.07
CA GLU A 226 14.42 12.75 23.16
C GLU A 226 15.71 13.61 23.11
N ALA A 227 16.28 13.95 24.26
CA ALA A 227 17.50 14.77 24.33
C ALA A 227 18.73 14.11 23.68
N ILE A 228 18.74 12.77 23.56
CA ILE A 228 19.83 11.99 22.96
C ILE A 228 19.53 11.72 21.49
N ASN A 229 18.30 11.32 21.19
CA ASN A 229 17.88 10.81 19.89
C ASN A 229 17.32 11.89 18.96
N GLY A 230 17.08 13.11 19.46
CA GLY A 230 16.27 14.12 18.80
C GLY A 230 14.78 13.89 19.06
N ASP A 231 13.95 14.87 18.72
CA ASP A 231 12.48 14.78 18.79
C ASP A 231 11.91 13.89 17.67
N PRO A 232 10.69 13.34 17.81
CA PRO A 232 10.10 12.45 16.80
C PRO A 232 9.93 13.17 15.46
N GLU A 233 9.74 14.49 15.50
CA GLU A 233 9.68 15.33 14.33
C GLU A 233 11.07 15.52 13.68
N ALA A 234 12.19 15.34 14.38
CA ALA A 234 13.53 15.78 13.92
C ALA A 234 13.60 17.26 13.54
N LYS A 235 12.97 18.12 14.36
CA LYS A 235 13.11 19.58 14.30
C LYS A 235 14.22 20.08 15.22
N GLN A 236 14.76 19.21 16.07
CA GLN A 236 15.86 19.50 16.99
C GLN A 236 17.01 18.52 16.79
N ASP A 237 18.23 19.04 16.98
CA ASP A 237 19.42 18.19 17.00
C ASP A 237 19.40 17.26 18.23
N GLY A 238 19.87 16.03 18.05
CA GLY A 238 20.05 15.06 19.13
C GLY A 238 21.53 14.80 19.41
N PHE A 239 21.93 14.75 20.69
CA PHE A 239 23.31 14.51 21.09
C PHE A 239 23.42 13.46 22.19
N ALA A 240 24.26 12.46 21.98
CA ALA A 240 24.68 11.55 23.04
C ALA A 240 25.40 12.32 24.18
N PRO A 241 25.43 11.77 25.41
CA PRO A 241 26.08 12.43 26.55
C PRO A 241 27.56 12.76 26.36
N ASP A 242 28.25 12.07 25.44
CA ASP A 242 29.65 12.31 25.08
C ASP A 242 29.84 13.42 24.03
N GLY A 243 28.74 14.03 23.57
CA GLY A 243 28.71 15.07 22.55
C GLY A 243 28.59 14.56 21.12
N THR A 244 28.49 13.24 20.91
CA THR A 244 28.26 12.67 19.57
C THR A 244 26.87 13.07 19.06
N GLN A 245 26.80 13.76 17.93
CA GLN A 245 25.53 14.07 17.30
C GLN A 245 24.89 12.79 16.75
N LEU A 246 23.59 12.61 16.97
CA LEU A 246 22.80 11.45 16.54
C LEU A 246 21.59 11.83 15.67
N CYS A 247 21.18 13.10 15.71
CA CYS A 247 20.15 13.65 14.85
C CYS A 247 20.52 15.09 14.46
N VAL A 248 20.24 15.45 13.20
CA VAL A 248 20.34 16.79 12.66
C VAL A 248 18.92 17.29 12.34
N ALA A 249 18.58 18.47 12.86
CA ALA A 249 17.30 19.12 12.60
C ALA A 249 17.16 19.54 11.13
N HIS A 250 15.99 19.29 10.54
CA HIS A 250 15.70 19.68 9.15
C HIS A 250 14.33 20.35 9.02
N TYR A 251 14.32 21.49 8.34
CA TYR A 251 13.11 22.24 7.94
C TYR A 251 12.14 22.51 9.12
N PRO A 252 12.62 23.01 10.27
CA PRO A 252 11.83 23.00 11.52
C PRO A 252 10.53 23.84 11.44
N ASP A 253 10.48 24.81 10.54
CA ASP A 253 9.33 25.71 10.37
C ASP A 253 8.17 25.08 9.58
N TYR A 254 8.35 23.88 9.01
CA TYR A 254 7.36 23.19 8.20
C TYR A 254 6.64 22.07 8.98
N SER A 255 5.37 21.83 8.68
CA SER A 255 4.59 20.71 9.25
C SER A 255 5.05 19.37 8.67
N SER A 256 4.99 18.30 9.45
CA SER A 256 5.17 16.91 8.99
C SER A 256 3.87 16.14 8.86
N GLU A 257 2.73 16.80 9.09
CA GLU A 257 1.40 16.17 9.00
C GLU A 257 1.14 15.64 7.59
N PHE A 258 0.42 14.54 7.51
CA PHE A 258 -0.02 13.93 6.26
C PHE A 258 -1.44 13.41 6.46
N ASN A 259 -2.08 12.92 5.42
CA ASN A 259 -3.54 12.76 5.37
C ASN A 259 -3.99 11.31 5.20
N PHE A 260 -3.07 10.39 4.91
CA PHE A 260 -3.40 8.99 4.64
C PHE A 260 -2.18 8.09 4.83
N GLN A 261 -2.36 6.97 5.53
CA GLN A 261 -1.35 5.94 5.74
C GLN A 261 -1.77 4.65 5.05
N MET A 262 -0.78 3.99 4.44
CA MET A 262 -0.93 2.71 3.77
C MET A 262 0.29 1.82 4.06
N ASN A 263 0.09 0.52 4.23
CA ASN A 263 1.20 -0.43 4.34
C ASN A 263 0.91 -1.81 3.72
N THR A 264 1.98 -2.45 3.24
CA THR A 264 2.01 -3.86 2.84
C THR A 264 2.94 -4.62 3.78
N GLY A 265 2.37 -5.39 4.72
CA GLY A 265 3.08 -5.97 5.86
C GLY A 265 3.51 -4.91 6.90
N GLY A 266 4.31 -5.33 7.88
CA GLY A 266 4.73 -4.50 9.01
C GLY A 266 3.74 -4.52 10.18
N ALA A 267 4.07 -3.81 11.26
CA ALA A 267 3.23 -3.75 12.47
C ALA A 267 3.41 -2.42 13.21
N MET A 268 2.43 -2.06 14.02
CA MET A 268 2.49 -0.91 14.91
C MET A 268 3.25 -1.29 16.19
N GLY A 269 4.13 -0.42 16.68
CA GLY A 269 4.97 -0.74 17.84
C GLY A 269 4.19 -1.03 19.13
N SER A 270 3.03 -0.38 19.31
CA SER A 270 2.10 -0.63 20.40
C SER A 270 0.69 -0.21 19.98
N ALA A 271 -0.33 -0.94 20.43
CA ALA A 271 -1.73 -0.52 20.30
C ALA A 271 -2.01 0.81 21.02
N GLU A 272 -1.25 1.11 22.08
CA GLU A 272 -1.39 2.35 22.86
C GLU A 272 -0.95 3.60 22.09
N TRP A 273 -0.32 3.45 20.92
CA TRP A 273 0.02 4.58 20.05
C TRP A 273 -1.18 5.05 19.23
N LEU A 274 -2.20 4.22 19.06
CA LEU A 274 -3.34 4.53 18.22
C LEU A 274 -4.34 5.40 18.97
N ASP A 275 -4.54 6.62 18.47
CA ASP A 275 -5.46 7.59 19.03
C ASP A 275 -6.58 7.97 18.07
N SER A 276 -7.70 8.45 18.64
CA SER A 276 -8.78 9.02 17.84
C SER A 276 -8.31 10.32 17.20
N GLY A 277 -8.46 10.42 15.88
CA GLY A 277 -7.99 11.55 15.08
C GLY A 277 -6.66 11.29 14.36
N ASP A 278 -6.01 10.16 14.58
CA ASP A 278 -4.90 9.74 13.73
C ASP A 278 -5.37 9.57 12.28
N VAL A 279 -4.42 9.69 11.36
CA VAL A 279 -4.70 9.64 9.92
C VAL A 279 -5.39 8.32 9.53
N PRO A 280 -6.28 8.34 8.53
CA PRO A 280 -6.88 7.11 7.99
C PRO A 280 -5.81 6.12 7.53
N MET A 281 -6.02 4.83 7.83
CA MET A 281 -5.04 3.76 7.64
C MET A 281 -5.60 2.66 6.74
N VAL A 282 -4.78 2.18 5.80
CA VAL A 282 -5.03 0.98 5.00
C VAL A 282 -3.88 -0.01 5.13
N SER A 283 -4.18 -1.29 5.28
CA SER A 283 -3.17 -2.32 5.47
C SER A 283 -3.45 -3.56 4.63
N PHE A 284 -2.43 -4.04 3.92
CA PHE A 284 -2.40 -5.34 3.28
C PHE A 284 -1.48 -6.23 4.08
N HIS A 285 -1.99 -7.31 4.67
CA HIS A 285 -1.17 -8.12 5.58
C HIS A 285 -1.54 -9.59 5.45
N SER A 286 -0.53 -10.43 5.20
CA SER A 286 -0.68 -11.88 5.19
C SER A 286 -0.87 -12.42 6.61
N PRO A 287 -1.96 -13.16 6.89
CA PRO A 287 -2.16 -13.79 8.20
C PRO A 287 -1.08 -14.81 8.60
N HIS A 288 -0.33 -15.34 7.63
CA HIS A 288 0.79 -16.26 7.83
C HIS A 288 2.18 -15.59 7.73
N ASP A 289 2.25 -14.26 7.83
CA ASP A 289 3.54 -13.56 7.96
C ASP A 289 4.31 -14.06 9.19
N GLN A 290 5.52 -14.55 8.93
CA GLN A 290 6.39 -15.19 9.92
C GLN A 290 7.30 -14.20 10.66
N PHE A 291 7.39 -12.95 10.19
CA PHE A 291 8.30 -11.93 10.72
C PHE A 291 7.56 -10.77 11.37
N ALA A 292 6.50 -10.28 10.75
CA ALA A 292 5.61 -9.26 11.29
C ALA A 292 4.27 -9.89 11.68
N PRO A 293 3.79 -9.71 12.92
CA PRO A 293 2.59 -10.40 13.38
C PRO A 293 1.34 -9.77 12.75
N TYR A 294 0.40 -10.59 12.25
CA TYR A 294 -0.88 -10.13 11.70
C TYR A 294 -1.86 -9.66 12.80
N THR A 295 -1.86 -10.36 13.93
CA THR A 295 -2.46 -9.92 15.20
C THR A 295 -1.37 -9.33 16.09
N THR A 296 -1.66 -8.99 17.35
CA THR A 296 -0.61 -8.66 18.32
C THR A 296 0.26 -9.89 18.58
N GLY A 297 1.57 -9.70 18.50
CA GLY A 297 2.53 -10.79 18.62
C GLY A 297 3.98 -10.31 18.56
N VAL A 298 4.91 -11.25 18.59
CA VAL A 298 6.34 -10.94 18.64
C VAL A 298 6.91 -10.78 17.24
N VAL A 299 7.56 -9.64 16.99
CA VAL A 299 8.38 -9.39 15.80
C VAL A 299 9.62 -10.27 15.84
N VAL A 300 9.87 -10.97 14.73
CA VAL A 300 11.00 -11.89 14.57
C VAL A 300 11.95 -11.35 13.51
N VAL A 301 13.25 -11.36 13.82
CA VAL A 301 14.28 -10.84 12.90
C VAL A 301 14.46 -11.78 11.70
N PRO A 302 14.31 -11.31 10.45
CA PRO A 302 14.52 -12.17 9.27
C PRO A 302 15.92 -12.77 9.17
N THR A 303 16.96 -12.09 9.66
CA THR A 303 18.36 -12.53 9.56
C THR A 303 18.75 -13.60 10.57
N THR A 304 18.18 -13.58 11.78
CA THR A 304 18.59 -14.47 12.89
C THR A 304 17.47 -15.38 13.37
N ASN A 305 16.23 -15.14 12.95
CA ASN A 305 15.02 -15.80 13.44
C ASN A 305 14.85 -15.70 14.96
N GLU A 306 15.39 -14.63 15.57
CA GLU A 306 15.27 -14.35 16.99
C GLU A 306 14.09 -13.41 17.27
N PRO A 307 13.38 -13.58 18.41
CA PRO A 307 12.38 -12.62 18.84
C PRO A 307 13.04 -11.30 19.24
N VAL A 308 12.34 -10.19 18.97
CA VAL A 308 12.76 -8.84 19.38
C VAL A 308 11.75 -8.24 20.34
N ILE A 309 10.60 -7.81 19.84
CA ILE A 309 9.62 -7.00 20.58
C ILE A 309 8.20 -7.43 20.21
N GLU A 310 7.27 -7.30 21.15
CA GLU A 310 5.84 -7.43 20.85
C GLU A 310 5.33 -6.17 20.12
N ALA A 311 4.56 -6.37 19.06
CA ALA A 311 3.98 -5.31 18.23
C ALA A 311 2.53 -5.67 17.90
N THR A 312 1.72 -4.66 17.58
CA THR A 312 0.32 -4.79 17.22
C THR A 312 0.18 -4.89 15.70
N GLY A 313 -0.26 -6.06 15.23
CA GLY A 313 -0.50 -6.33 13.81
C GLY A 313 -1.76 -5.68 13.25
N ALA A 314 -1.88 -5.70 11.91
CA ALA A 314 -2.97 -5.05 11.18
C ALA A 314 -4.36 -5.46 11.63
N TYR A 315 -4.60 -6.75 11.88
CA TYR A 315 -5.91 -7.20 12.34
C TYR A 315 -6.34 -6.54 13.65
N ASP A 316 -5.41 -6.46 14.61
CA ASP A 316 -5.73 -5.96 15.94
C ASP A 316 -5.91 -4.44 15.96
N PHE A 317 -5.04 -3.67 15.29
CA PHE A 317 -5.22 -2.22 15.26
C PHE A 317 -6.41 -1.79 14.40
N HIS A 318 -6.74 -2.50 13.32
CA HIS A 318 -8.00 -2.24 12.59
C HIS A 318 -9.22 -2.62 13.43
N THR A 319 -9.14 -3.67 14.26
CA THR A 319 -10.19 -3.97 15.25
C THR A 319 -10.37 -2.83 16.24
N LEU A 320 -9.27 -2.22 16.70
CA LEU A 320 -9.30 -1.05 17.59
C LEU A 320 -9.93 0.17 16.90
N ILE A 321 -9.52 0.51 15.68
CA ILE A 321 -10.12 1.61 14.89
C ILE A 321 -11.65 1.42 14.77
N ASN A 322 -12.10 0.22 14.42
CA ASN A 322 -13.52 -0.07 14.25
C ASN A 322 -14.31 -0.17 15.58
N ALA A 323 -13.62 -0.26 16.72
CA ALA A 323 -14.22 -0.21 18.04
C ALA A 323 -14.32 1.22 18.62
N MET A 324 -13.67 2.22 18.00
CA MET A 324 -13.77 3.63 18.41
C MET A 324 -15.16 4.20 18.13
N ASP A 325 -15.51 5.26 18.86
CA ASP A 325 -16.73 6.03 18.58
C ASP A 325 -16.65 6.69 17.21
N ALA A 326 -17.76 6.68 16.46
CA ALA A 326 -17.84 7.34 15.16
C ALA A 326 -17.88 8.88 15.30
N PRO A 327 -17.22 9.64 14.41
CA PRO A 327 -16.35 9.17 13.33
C PRO A 327 -15.01 8.62 13.89
N ASN A 328 -14.67 7.38 13.50
CA ASN A 328 -13.36 6.79 13.80
C ASN A 328 -12.32 7.25 12.77
N ASN A 329 -11.06 6.82 12.92
CA ASN A 329 -9.96 7.26 12.04
C ASN A 329 -10.17 6.95 10.56
N ASN A 330 -10.90 5.88 10.23
CA ASN A 330 -11.16 5.45 8.86
C ASN A 330 -12.52 5.93 8.31
N ASP A 331 -13.32 6.66 9.10
CA ASP A 331 -14.70 7.08 8.75
C ASP A 331 -14.77 7.83 7.41
N VAL A 332 -13.72 8.60 7.07
CA VAL A 332 -13.64 9.37 5.81
C VAL A 332 -13.85 8.51 4.57
N PHE A 333 -13.39 7.26 4.55
CA PHE A 333 -13.62 6.35 3.45
C PHE A 333 -14.64 5.25 3.78
N GLN A 334 -14.78 4.85 5.05
CA GLN A 334 -15.82 3.88 5.46
C GLN A 334 -17.23 4.41 5.17
N SER A 335 -17.45 5.71 5.35
CA SER A 335 -18.73 6.37 5.08
C SER A 335 -19.15 6.36 3.61
N LEU A 336 -18.22 6.09 2.68
CA LEU A 336 -18.51 5.90 1.26
C LEU A 336 -19.24 4.59 1.00
N ASN A 337 -19.15 3.62 1.91
CA ASN A 337 -19.72 2.28 1.77
C ASN A 337 -19.31 1.63 0.44
N LEU A 338 -18.01 1.65 0.14
CA LEU A 338 -17.46 1.09 -1.10
C LEU A 338 -17.86 -0.38 -1.25
N SER A 339 -18.42 -0.72 -2.41
CA SER A 339 -18.93 -2.06 -2.71
C SER A 339 -18.46 -2.54 -4.08
N ASP A 340 -17.32 -2.05 -4.55
CA ASP A 340 -16.59 -2.63 -5.67
C ASP A 340 -16.07 -4.05 -5.31
N ASP A 341 -15.67 -4.81 -6.34
CA ASP A 341 -15.25 -6.20 -6.19
C ASP A 341 -14.11 -6.39 -5.18
N LEU A 342 -13.15 -5.47 -5.10
CA LEU A 342 -12.03 -5.56 -4.16
C LEU A 342 -12.50 -5.29 -2.74
N SER A 343 -13.34 -4.27 -2.55
CA SER A 343 -13.93 -3.95 -1.24
C SER A 343 -14.80 -5.10 -0.72
N LEU A 344 -15.62 -5.71 -1.57
CA LEU A 344 -16.43 -6.88 -1.21
C LEU A 344 -15.57 -8.11 -0.89
N ALA A 345 -14.51 -8.34 -1.66
CA ALA A 345 -13.58 -9.45 -1.41
C ALA A 345 -12.84 -9.28 -0.07
N ALA A 346 -12.36 -8.08 0.25
CA ALA A 346 -11.73 -7.79 1.53
C ALA A 346 -12.71 -7.98 2.69
N ASN A 347 -13.93 -7.44 2.56
CA ASN A 347 -14.97 -7.51 3.59
C ASN A 347 -15.39 -8.95 3.94
N ALA A 348 -15.24 -9.88 3.01
CA ALA A 348 -15.49 -11.30 3.26
C ALA A 348 -14.42 -11.97 4.14
N LEU A 349 -13.26 -11.33 4.32
CA LEU A 349 -12.07 -11.90 4.97
C LEU A 349 -11.61 -11.13 6.22
N ASN A 350 -12.03 -9.87 6.38
CA ASN A 350 -11.54 -8.94 7.41
C ASN A 350 -12.61 -8.59 8.47
N ASP A 351 -13.68 -9.38 8.59
CA ASP A 351 -14.83 -9.11 9.48
C ASP A 351 -15.58 -7.79 9.19
N GLY A 352 -15.50 -7.28 7.97
CA GLY A 352 -16.11 -6.01 7.54
C GLY A 352 -15.31 -4.77 7.91
N MET A 353 -14.07 -4.92 8.38
CA MET A 353 -13.17 -3.82 8.74
C MET A 353 -12.59 -3.16 7.49
N ASP A 354 -13.35 -2.22 6.91
CA ASP A 354 -12.89 -1.45 5.77
C ASP A 354 -11.62 -0.65 6.13
N GLY A 355 -10.55 -0.88 5.36
CA GLY A 355 -9.17 -0.49 5.65
C GLY A 355 -8.20 -1.68 5.73
N LEU A 356 -8.67 -2.89 6.05
CA LEU A 356 -7.83 -4.08 6.15
C LEU A 356 -8.04 -5.01 4.94
N TYR A 357 -6.97 -5.38 4.24
CA TYR A 357 -6.98 -6.39 3.20
C TYR A 357 -6.12 -7.61 3.61
N PRO A 358 -6.74 -8.73 4.05
CA PRO A 358 -6.02 -9.95 4.36
C PRO A 358 -5.44 -10.59 3.09
N VAL A 359 -4.13 -10.79 3.06
CA VAL A 359 -3.42 -11.33 1.88
C VAL A 359 -3.37 -12.85 1.98
N LEU A 360 -4.27 -13.52 1.26
CA LEU A 360 -4.36 -14.99 1.20
C LEU A 360 -3.82 -15.53 -0.14
N ASN A 361 -2.51 -15.40 -0.36
CA ASN A 361 -1.82 -15.87 -1.56
C ASN A 361 -1.61 -17.40 -1.56
N ASN A 362 -1.85 -18.01 -2.73
CA ASN A 362 -1.60 -19.43 -2.97
C ASN A 362 -2.33 -20.38 -2.00
N TYR A 363 -3.56 -20.05 -1.56
CA TYR A 363 -4.36 -20.89 -0.67
C TYR A 363 -5.05 -22.05 -1.40
N VAL A 364 -4.92 -23.26 -0.84
CA VAL A 364 -5.63 -24.46 -1.29
C VAL A 364 -6.32 -25.09 -0.08
N ASP A 365 -7.63 -25.32 -0.19
CA ASP A 365 -8.46 -25.90 0.89
C ASP A 365 -8.33 -25.16 2.25
N GLY A 366 -8.13 -23.85 2.21
CA GLY A 366 -8.04 -22.99 3.41
C GLY A 366 -6.67 -22.94 4.07
N ALA A 367 -5.63 -23.50 3.44
CA ALA A 367 -4.25 -23.39 3.91
C ALA A 367 -3.33 -22.82 2.82
N PRO A 368 -2.31 -22.01 3.17
CA PRO A 368 -1.34 -21.52 2.20
C PRO A 368 -0.49 -22.68 1.69
N SER A 369 -0.45 -22.87 0.36
CA SER A 369 0.46 -23.83 -0.27
C SER A 369 1.91 -23.34 -0.26
N GLU A 370 2.10 -22.02 -0.11
CA GLU A 370 3.39 -21.35 0.07
C GLU A 370 3.40 -20.65 1.44
N PRO A 371 3.59 -21.40 2.54
CA PRO A 371 3.31 -20.94 3.90
C PRO A 371 4.27 -19.85 4.43
N PHE A 372 5.30 -19.49 3.66
CA PHE A 372 6.30 -18.50 4.03
C PHE A 372 6.28 -17.27 3.11
N ASP A 373 5.47 -17.30 2.05
CA ASP A 373 5.33 -16.16 1.15
C ASP A 373 4.31 -15.19 1.73
N SER A 374 4.82 -14.13 2.35
CA SER A 374 4.02 -13.08 3.01
C SER A 374 4.10 -11.75 2.26
N SER A 375 4.73 -11.72 1.09
CA SER A 375 4.92 -10.51 0.29
C SER A 375 4.90 -10.84 -1.21
N PRO A 376 3.78 -11.40 -1.73
CA PRO A 376 3.70 -11.88 -3.11
C PRO A 376 3.83 -10.76 -4.16
N TRP A 377 3.75 -9.48 -3.76
CA TRP A 377 4.00 -8.32 -4.61
C TRP A 377 5.49 -8.03 -4.83
N GLN A 378 6.41 -8.68 -4.10
CA GLN A 378 7.84 -8.43 -4.18
C GLN A 378 8.53 -9.36 -5.18
N TRP A 379 9.42 -8.80 -6.01
CA TRP A 379 10.29 -9.60 -6.88
C TRP A 379 11.68 -8.97 -7.06
N TRP A 380 12.66 -9.82 -7.40
CA TRP A 380 14.05 -9.43 -7.62
C TRP A 380 14.73 -10.26 -8.72
N ASP A 381 15.87 -9.79 -9.22
CA ASP A 381 16.71 -10.57 -10.14
C ASP A 381 17.50 -11.63 -9.37
N VAL A 382 17.11 -12.89 -9.54
CA VAL A 382 17.74 -14.04 -8.89
C VAL A 382 19.22 -14.18 -9.29
N ALA A 383 19.57 -13.92 -10.55
CA ALA A 383 20.93 -14.07 -11.03
C ALA A 383 21.87 -13.01 -10.42
N VAL A 384 21.37 -11.78 -10.26
CA VAL A 384 22.10 -10.72 -9.54
C VAL A 384 22.34 -11.12 -8.08
N THR A 385 21.31 -11.58 -7.38
CA THR A 385 21.45 -12.03 -5.98
C THR A 385 22.39 -13.24 -5.85
N GLN A 386 22.34 -14.19 -6.77
CA GLN A 386 23.28 -15.33 -6.79
C GLN A 386 24.74 -14.91 -7.01
N ALA A 387 24.97 -13.84 -7.79
CA ALA A 387 26.31 -13.29 -7.97
C ALA A 387 26.83 -12.67 -6.66
N VAL A 388 25.96 -11.96 -5.92
CA VAL A 388 26.26 -11.45 -4.57
C VAL A 388 26.55 -12.59 -3.60
N ASP A 389 25.74 -13.64 -3.60
CA ASP A 389 25.96 -14.85 -2.79
C ASP A 389 27.32 -15.48 -3.06
N SER A 390 27.68 -15.63 -4.34
CA SER A 390 28.97 -16.19 -4.74
C SER A 390 30.15 -15.33 -4.30
N ALA A 391 29.99 -14.01 -4.30
CA ALA A 391 31.04 -13.07 -3.89
C ALA A 391 31.22 -13.01 -2.36
N ASN A 392 30.13 -13.12 -1.61
CA ASN A 392 30.11 -12.89 -0.16
C ASN A 392 30.00 -14.18 0.68
N GLY A 393 29.81 -15.33 0.05
CA GLY A 393 29.62 -16.61 0.73
C GLY A 393 28.28 -16.70 1.47
N SER A 394 27.24 -16.00 0.98
CA SER A 394 25.88 -16.02 1.52
C SER A 394 24.96 -16.98 0.75
N ASN A 395 23.69 -17.09 1.16
CA ASN A 395 22.66 -17.92 0.51
C ASN A 395 21.32 -17.17 0.42
N ILE A 396 21.37 -15.87 0.12
CA ILE A 396 20.21 -14.97 0.09
C ILE A 396 19.23 -15.40 -1.00
N ALA A 397 19.71 -15.68 -2.21
CA ALA A 397 18.85 -16.11 -3.32
C ALA A 397 18.14 -17.43 -3.01
N GLY A 398 18.88 -18.39 -2.45
CA GLY A 398 18.33 -19.69 -2.06
C GLY A 398 17.29 -19.59 -0.95
N ASN A 399 17.56 -18.77 0.08
CA ASN A 399 16.61 -18.55 1.16
C ASN A 399 15.36 -17.81 0.68
N GLY A 400 15.52 -16.78 -0.17
CA GLY A 400 14.39 -16.05 -0.77
C GLY A 400 13.48 -16.97 -1.59
N LEU A 401 14.04 -17.79 -2.47
CA LEU A 401 13.28 -18.77 -3.27
C LEU A 401 12.66 -19.90 -2.44
N MET A 402 13.19 -20.19 -1.25
CA MET A 402 12.56 -21.13 -0.32
C MET A 402 11.32 -20.51 0.34
N MET A 403 11.35 -19.21 0.62
CA MET A 403 10.24 -18.49 1.26
C MET A 403 9.13 -18.15 0.26
N ASN A 404 9.49 -17.63 -0.91
CA ASN A 404 8.59 -17.43 -2.03
C ASN A 404 9.19 -18.11 -3.30
N PRO A 405 8.76 -19.34 -3.63
CA PRO A 405 9.25 -20.08 -4.79
C PRO A 405 8.64 -19.62 -6.12
N THR A 406 7.50 -18.92 -6.11
CA THR A 406 6.84 -18.40 -7.32
C THR A 406 7.13 -16.93 -7.59
N MET A 407 7.97 -16.32 -6.74
CA MET A 407 8.45 -14.95 -6.85
C MET A 407 8.86 -14.59 -8.28
N GLY A 408 8.20 -13.56 -8.79
CA GLY A 408 8.43 -13.02 -10.11
C GLY A 408 7.35 -12.02 -10.49
N VAL A 409 7.56 -11.36 -11.63
CA VAL A 409 6.62 -10.35 -12.16
C VAL A 409 5.22 -10.92 -12.36
N GLU A 410 5.10 -12.19 -12.77
CA GLU A 410 3.81 -12.85 -13.01
C GLU A 410 2.97 -13.03 -11.75
N GLU A 411 3.61 -13.27 -10.60
CA GLU A 411 2.93 -13.31 -9.29
C GLU A 411 2.66 -11.90 -8.77
N ALA A 412 3.65 -11.01 -8.90
CA ALA A 412 3.59 -9.69 -8.28
C ALA A 412 2.57 -8.74 -8.90
N MET A 413 2.44 -8.73 -10.23
CA MET A 413 1.59 -7.74 -10.92
C MET A 413 0.11 -7.80 -10.53
N PRO A 414 -0.54 -8.99 -10.46
CA PRO A 414 -1.91 -9.09 -9.94
C PRO A 414 -2.08 -8.55 -8.52
N TRP A 415 -1.10 -8.77 -7.63
CA TRP A 415 -1.15 -8.22 -6.27
C TRP A 415 -1.00 -6.71 -6.26
N LEU A 416 -0.14 -6.15 -7.13
CA LEU A 416 -0.02 -4.71 -7.29
C LEU A 416 -1.29 -4.06 -7.88
N ASP A 417 -2.01 -4.76 -8.76
CA ASP A 417 -3.32 -4.32 -9.26
C ASP A 417 -4.34 -4.24 -8.12
N ILE A 418 -4.40 -5.27 -7.25
CA ILE A 418 -5.26 -5.30 -6.07
C ILE A 418 -4.89 -4.18 -5.09
N ILE A 419 -3.59 -4.02 -4.81
CA ILE A 419 -3.07 -2.99 -3.91
C ILE A 419 -3.45 -1.59 -4.41
N GLN A 420 -3.20 -1.29 -5.69
CA GLN A 420 -3.56 -0.01 -6.29
C GLN A 420 -5.08 0.21 -6.25
N GLY A 421 -5.87 -0.76 -6.73
CA GLY A 421 -7.31 -0.64 -6.86
C GLY A 421 -8.05 -0.49 -5.53
N TYR A 422 -7.64 -1.19 -4.48
CA TYR A 422 -8.26 -1.06 -3.15
C TYR A 422 -7.80 0.21 -2.42
N THR A 423 -6.55 0.65 -2.65
CA THR A 423 -6.01 1.87 -2.01
C THR A 423 -6.55 3.14 -2.64
N ALA A 424 -6.66 3.20 -3.97
CA ALA A 424 -6.99 4.39 -4.74
C ALA A 424 -8.25 5.14 -4.25
N PRO A 425 -9.44 4.52 -4.13
CA PRO A 425 -10.64 5.24 -3.69
C PRO A 425 -10.56 5.73 -2.24
N ARG A 426 -9.88 4.97 -1.36
CA ARG A 426 -9.70 5.32 0.06
C ARG A 426 -8.73 6.47 0.24
N MET A 427 -7.62 6.44 -0.49
CA MET A 427 -6.63 7.50 -0.51
C MET A 427 -7.22 8.78 -1.13
N ALA A 428 -7.92 8.68 -2.26
CA ALA A 428 -8.56 9.83 -2.90
C ALA A 428 -9.57 10.52 -1.97
N ALA A 429 -10.39 9.75 -1.25
CA ALA A 429 -11.32 10.30 -0.26
C ALA A 429 -10.62 10.99 0.90
N SER A 430 -9.57 10.35 1.45
CA SER A 430 -8.80 10.89 2.58
C SER A 430 -8.04 12.16 2.22
N LEU A 431 -7.62 12.30 0.96
CA LEU A 431 -6.98 13.50 0.42
C LEU A 431 -7.98 14.57 -0.05
N GLY A 432 -9.29 14.33 0.07
CA GLY A 432 -10.34 15.24 -0.40
C GLY A 432 -10.32 15.45 -1.91
N LEU A 433 -9.94 14.42 -2.67
CA LEU A 433 -9.87 14.41 -4.14
C LEU A 433 -11.14 13.90 -4.79
N THR A 434 -11.97 13.19 -4.04
CA THR A 434 -13.32 12.88 -4.48
C THR A 434 -14.14 14.17 -4.41
N GLU A 435 -14.74 14.59 -5.52
CA GLU A 435 -15.79 15.59 -5.42
C GLU A 435 -16.82 15.04 -4.43
N SER A 436 -17.34 15.89 -3.53
CA SER A 436 -18.55 15.53 -2.80
C SER A 436 -19.61 15.17 -3.84
N ALA A 437 -19.77 13.88 -4.13
CA ALA A 437 -20.87 13.31 -4.89
C ALA A 437 -22.14 13.40 -4.02
N SER A 438 -22.45 14.59 -3.53
CA SER A 438 -23.81 15.00 -3.20
C SER A 438 -24.58 15.03 -4.51
N GLY A 439 -24.99 13.87 -5.03
CA GLY A 439 -25.89 13.79 -6.16
C GLY A 439 -25.84 12.54 -7.04
N VAL A 440 -24.85 11.66 -6.89
CA VAL A 440 -24.87 10.35 -7.55
C VAL A 440 -24.47 9.31 -6.51
N THR A 441 -25.48 8.81 -5.79
CA THR A 441 -25.41 7.41 -5.38
C THR A 441 -25.24 6.60 -6.65
N GLU A 442 -24.01 6.20 -6.98
CA GLU A 442 -23.86 4.90 -7.62
C GLU A 442 -24.32 3.89 -6.56
N ALA A 443 -25.63 3.66 -6.55
CA ALA A 443 -26.12 2.40 -6.06
C ALA A 443 -25.45 1.36 -6.96
N VAL A 444 -24.42 0.71 -6.45
CA VAL A 444 -23.96 -0.56 -6.99
C VAL A 444 -25.17 -1.49 -6.90
N ILE A 445 -25.91 -1.54 -7.99
CA ILE A 445 -26.92 -2.54 -8.21
C ILE A 445 -26.11 -3.83 -8.32
N ALA A 446 -26.17 -4.68 -7.31
CA ALA A 446 -25.67 -6.05 -7.39
C ALA A 446 -26.07 -6.63 -8.75
N ASP A 447 -25.10 -7.11 -9.55
CA ASP A 447 -25.30 -7.56 -10.93
C ASP A 447 -26.67 -8.22 -11.10
N THR A 448 -27.60 -7.55 -11.80
CA THR A 448 -28.95 -8.11 -11.94
C THR A 448 -28.97 -9.30 -12.89
N PHE A 449 -27.85 -9.57 -13.58
CA PHE A 449 -27.68 -10.76 -14.39
C PHE A 449 -26.23 -11.24 -14.51
N THR A 450 -26.05 -12.55 -14.66
CA THR A 450 -24.76 -13.21 -14.89
C THR A 450 -24.86 -14.28 -15.98
N VAL A 451 -23.76 -14.50 -16.71
CA VAL A 451 -23.68 -15.53 -17.76
C VAL A 451 -22.59 -16.55 -17.42
N PHE A 452 -22.96 -17.82 -17.27
CA PHE A 452 -22.02 -18.89 -16.93
C PHE A 452 -22.35 -20.24 -17.61
N PRO A 453 -21.34 -21.02 -18.02
CA PRO A 453 -19.93 -20.67 -18.05
C PRO A 453 -19.63 -19.60 -19.12
N ASN A 454 -18.63 -18.76 -18.83
CA ASN A 454 -18.05 -17.79 -19.75
C ASN A 454 -16.52 -17.79 -19.56
N PRO A 455 -15.72 -18.25 -20.54
CA PRO A 455 -16.11 -18.68 -21.90
C PRO A 455 -17.01 -19.93 -21.94
N THR A 456 -17.85 -20.06 -22.97
CA THR A 456 -18.73 -21.23 -23.21
C THR A 456 -18.29 -22.03 -24.43
N SER A 457 -18.47 -23.36 -24.37
CA SER A 457 -18.33 -24.28 -25.53
C SER A 457 -19.62 -24.47 -26.34
N GLY A 458 -20.66 -23.72 -25.99
CA GLY A 458 -21.93 -23.69 -26.71
C GLY A 458 -23.11 -23.54 -25.75
N LEU A 459 -23.21 -24.38 -24.72
CA LEU A 459 -24.27 -24.28 -23.73
C LEU A 459 -23.87 -23.30 -22.62
N THR A 460 -24.70 -22.29 -22.37
CA THR A 460 -24.51 -21.33 -21.28
C THR A 460 -25.83 -21.04 -20.58
N THR A 461 -25.75 -20.62 -19.33
CA THR A 461 -26.88 -20.22 -18.49
C THR A 461 -26.79 -18.73 -18.23
N ILE A 462 -27.92 -18.07 -18.39
CA ILE A 462 -28.08 -16.65 -18.11
C ILE A 462 -29.00 -16.57 -16.89
N ALA A 463 -28.43 -16.21 -15.74
CA ALA A 463 -29.16 -15.98 -14.51
C ALA A 463 -29.45 -14.49 -14.36
N PHE A 464 -30.64 -14.16 -13.84
CA PHE A 464 -31.05 -12.78 -13.63
C PHE A 464 -32.02 -12.66 -12.45
N THR A 465 -31.94 -11.55 -11.72
CA THR A 465 -32.73 -11.28 -10.50
C THR A 465 -33.95 -10.41 -10.78
N GLU A 466 -33.91 -9.58 -11.82
CA GLU A 466 -34.99 -8.64 -12.17
C GLU A 466 -35.80 -9.07 -13.41
N PRO A 467 -37.13 -8.90 -13.43
CA PRO A 467 -37.95 -9.27 -14.58
C PRO A 467 -37.62 -8.40 -15.81
N ALA A 468 -37.22 -9.03 -16.91
CA ALA A 468 -37.03 -8.37 -18.20
C ALA A 468 -38.00 -8.92 -19.26
N PRO A 469 -38.37 -8.14 -20.29
CA PRO A 469 -39.21 -8.62 -21.38
C PRO A 469 -38.45 -9.55 -22.35
N PHE A 470 -37.13 -9.35 -22.51
CA PHE A 470 -36.29 -10.11 -23.42
C PHE A 470 -34.83 -10.15 -22.96
N CYS A 471 -34.11 -11.17 -23.42
CA CYS A 471 -32.66 -11.24 -23.48
C CYS A 471 -32.23 -11.20 -24.95
N SER A 472 -31.20 -10.43 -25.28
CA SER A 472 -30.68 -10.29 -26.64
C SER A 472 -29.20 -10.66 -26.69
N LEU A 473 -28.76 -11.25 -27.80
CA LEU A 473 -27.37 -11.54 -28.10
C LEU A 473 -26.95 -10.76 -29.34
N TYR A 474 -25.84 -10.02 -29.26
CA TYR A 474 -25.31 -9.20 -30.33
C TYR A 474 -23.89 -9.64 -30.72
N THR A 475 -23.54 -9.42 -31.98
CA THR A 475 -22.13 -9.35 -32.40
C THR A 475 -21.48 -8.05 -31.89
N LEU A 476 -20.15 -7.99 -31.88
CA LEU A 476 -19.40 -6.77 -31.50
C LEU A 476 -19.70 -5.56 -32.41
N ASP A 477 -20.12 -5.78 -33.67
CA ASP A 477 -20.59 -4.73 -34.58
C ASP A 477 -22.06 -4.32 -34.35
N GLY A 478 -22.68 -4.79 -33.25
CA GLY A 478 -24.00 -4.35 -32.79
C GLY A 478 -25.18 -5.01 -33.51
N ARG A 479 -24.97 -6.07 -34.27
CA ARG A 479 -26.05 -6.80 -34.95
C ARG A 479 -26.66 -7.83 -34.01
N ILE A 480 -27.98 -7.84 -33.91
CA ILE A 480 -28.71 -8.87 -33.16
C ILE A 480 -28.49 -10.22 -33.85
N VAL A 481 -27.89 -11.15 -33.12
CA VAL A 481 -27.70 -12.55 -33.51
C VAL A 481 -28.93 -13.38 -33.14
N ARG A 482 -29.46 -13.16 -31.93
CA ARG A 482 -30.61 -13.89 -31.40
C ARG A 482 -31.28 -13.07 -30.28
N GLN A 483 -32.57 -13.30 -30.06
CA GLN A 483 -33.33 -12.69 -28.97
C GLN A 483 -34.29 -13.73 -28.39
N TRP A 484 -34.42 -13.76 -27.07
CA TRP A 484 -35.29 -14.68 -26.32
C TRP A 484 -36.32 -13.87 -25.51
N PRO A 485 -37.63 -14.14 -25.65
CA PRO A 485 -38.62 -13.55 -24.78
C PRO A 485 -38.52 -14.17 -23.37
N LEU A 486 -38.60 -13.34 -22.33
CA LEU A 486 -38.46 -13.77 -20.93
C LEU A 486 -39.80 -13.76 -20.17
N VAL A 487 -40.92 -13.54 -20.86
CA VAL A 487 -42.27 -13.56 -20.26
C VAL A 487 -42.53 -14.93 -19.59
N GLY A 488 -42.59 -14.94 -18.27
CA GLY A 488 -42.83 -16.15 -17.46
C GLY A 488 -41.59 -16.96 -17.09
N VAL A 489 -40.38 -16.50 -17.43
CA VAL A 489 -39.10 -17.07 -16.98
C VAL A 489 -38.69 -16.41 -15.67
N GLN A 490 -38.26 -17.20 -14.68
CA GLN A 490 -37.81 -16.69 -13.38
C GLN A 490 -36.40 -17.21 -13.06
N GLY A 491 -35.52 -16.31 -12.62
CA GLY A 491 -34.21 -16.62 -12.04
C GLY A 491 -33.12 -16.97 -13.05
N GLN A 492 -33.37 -17.87 -14.01
CA GLN A 492 -32.37 -18.23 -15.03
C GLN A 492 -32.99 -18.99 -16.21
N PHE A 493 -32.26 -19.03 -17.32
CA PHE A 493 -32.53 -19.90 -18.46
C PHE A 493 -31.24 -20.27 -19.19
N SER A 494 -31.22 -21.45 -19.81
CA SER A 494 -30.06 -21.90 -20.59
C SER A 494 -30.29 -21.74 -22.09
N VAL A 495 -29.22 -21.38 -22.80
CA VAL A 495 -29.21 -21.19 -24.25
C VAL A 495 -28.09 -21.97 -24.90
N ASP A 496 -28.37 -22.50 -26.10
CA ASP A 496 -27.39 -23.19 -26.93
C ASP A 496 -26.89 -22.28 -28.07
N LEU A 497 -25.63 -21.91 -27.95
CA LEU A 497 -24.85 -21.05 -28.83
C LEU A 497 -23.83 -21.84 -29.68
N SER A 498 -23.82 -23.18 -29.61
CA SER A 498 -22.88 -24.03 -30.38
C SER A 498 -22.94 -23.81 -31.90
N ASN A 499 -24.07 -23.29 -32.36
CA ASN A 499 -24.37 -22.97 -33.76
C ASN A 499 -23.70 -21.67 -34.24
N LEU A 500 -23.10 -20.88 -33.35
CA LEU A 500 -22.43 -19.63 -33.66
C LEU A 500 -20.92 -19.85 -33.92
N SER A 501 -20.29 -18.89 -34.62
CA SER A 501 -18.84 -18.89 -34.79
C SER A 501 -18.15 -18.55 -33.48
N THR A 502 -16.99 -19.17 -33.23
CA THR A 502 -16.07 -18.81 -32.15
C THR A 502 -15.79 -17.31 -32.19
N GLY A 503 -15.81 -16.66 -31.02
CA GLY A 503 -15.63 -15.22 -30.89
C GLY A 503 -16.37 -14.62 -29.70
N THR A 504 -16.20 -13.33 -29.49
CA THR A 504 -16.85 -12.56 -28.42
C THR A 504 -18.17 -11.96 -28.92
N TYR A 505 -19.20 -12.05 -28.09
CA TYR A 505 -20.54 -11.52 -28.30
C TYR A 505 -20.97 -10.71 -27.07
N ILE A 506 -22.04 -9.93 -27.20
CA ILE A 506 -22.62 -9.16 -26.11
C ILE A 506 -23.97 -9.75 -25.77
N VAL A 507 -24.18 -10.16 -24.53
CA VAL A 507 -25.49 -10.55 -23.97
C VAL A 507 -26.08 -9.33 -23.29
N GLN A 508 -27.35 -9.02 -23.55
CA GLN A 508 -28.05 -7.87 -22.97
C GLN A 508 -29.40 -8.31 -22.37
N ILE A 509 -29.67 -7.88 -21.14
CA ILE A 509 -30.97 -7.99 -20.47
C ILE A 509 -31.35 -6.60 -19.96
N GLY A 510 -32.50 -6.07 -20.41
CA GLY A 510 -32.91 -4.70 -20.06
C GLY A 510 -31.88 -3.67 -20.55
N SER A 511 -31.38 -2.84 -19.63
CA SER A 511 -30.32 -1.85 -19.88
C SER A 511 -28.91 -2.37 -19.63
N GLU A 512 -28.75 -3.59 -19.11
CA GLU A 512 -27.46 -4.16 -18.72
C GLU A 512 -26.90 -5.08 -19.81
N SER A 513 -25.58 -5.13 -19.94
CA SER A 513 -24.90 -5.98 -20.93
C SER A 513 -23.59 -6.56 -20.41
N GLN A 514 -23.28 -7.79 -20.82
CA GLN A 514 -22.08 -8.53 -20.43
C GLN A 514 -21.47 -9.19 -21.67
N LEU A 515 -20.14 -9.23 -21.74
CA LEU A 515 -19.43 -9.94 -22.81
C LEU A 515 -19.47 -11.45 -22.57
N ILE A 516 -19.77 -12.22 -23.60
CA ILE A 516 -19.64 -13.68 -23.60
C ILE A 516 -18.66 -14.12 -24.69
N SER A 517 -17.73 -15.00 -24.32
CA SER A 517 -16.78 -15.61 -25.25
C SER A 517 -17.22 -17.04 -25.61
N ILE A 518 -17.40 -17.32 -26.90
CA ILE A 518 -17.65 -18.67 -27.40
C ILE A 518 -16.29 -19.27 -27.82
N ALA A 519 -15.79 -20.23 -27.05
CA ALA A 519 -14.56 -20.98 -27.32
C ALA A 519 -14.94 -22.40 -27.75
N ARG A 520 -14.41 -22.92 -28.86
CA ARG A 520 -14.71 -24.29 -29.31
C ARG A 520 -13.73 -25.30 -28.78
#